data_AF-A0A7Y2GPL6-F1
#
_entry.id   AF-A0A7Y2GPL6-F1
#
_cell.length_a   1.000
_cell.length_b   1.000
_cell.length_c   1.000
_cell.angle_alpha   90.00
_cell.angle_beta   90.00
_cell.angle_gamma   90.00
#
_symmetry.space_group_name_H-M   'P 1'
#
loop_
_entity.id
_entity.type
_entity.pdbx_description
1 polymer ?
#
loop_
_entity_poly.entity_id
_entity_poly.type
_entity_poly.pdbx_seq_one_letter_code
_entity_poly.pdbx_strand_id
1 'polypeptide(L)'
;MLLTAATAAMAYKGQNGEWLAKELELTDAQSQQVQTIMQEKRTKMKEVRKEIKALSKEKMAPIRAETHDRLSQVLNKEQLEKFEAMKQERKKDRKHKMKGHGGHGGYGSDRGDDV
;
A
#
# COMPACT_ATOMS: atom_id res chain seq x y z
N MET A 1 -27.42 9.62 -11.79
CA MET A 1 -27.58 8.82 -10.55
C MET A 1 -26.42 9.12 -9.62
N LEU A 2 -26.74 9.23 -8.33
CA LEU A 2 -26.02 9.89 -7.24
C LEU A 2 -24.65 9.28 -6.92
N LEU A 3 -23.62 10.13 -6.75
CA LEU A 3 -22.56 9.91 -5.76
C LEU A 3 -22.19 11.27 -5.13
N THR A 4 -22.92 11.61 -4.08
CA THR A 4 -22.53 12.57 -3.05
C THR A 4 -21.30 12.02 -2.32
N ALA A 5 -20.10 12.48 -2.69
CA ALA A 5 -18.89 12.15 -1.96
C ALA A 5 -18.65 13.18 -0.85
N ALA A 6 -18.90 12.70 0.36
CA ALA A 6 -18.71 13.29 1.67
C ALA A 6 -17.56 14.31 1.79
N THR A 7 -17.90 15.42 2.46
CA THR A 7 -17.01 16.28 3.21
C THR A 7 -16.23 15.48 4.25
N ALA A 8 -14.95 15.21 3.97
CA ALA A 8 -13.97 14.81 4.98
C ALA A 8 -12.87 15.88 5.03
N ALA A 9 -13.10 16.90 5.85
CA ALA A 9 -12.08 17.88 6.21
C ALA A 9 -11.00 17.22 7.08
N MET A 10 -9.74 17.53 6.74
CA MET A 10 -8.52 17.47 7.56
C MET A 10 -8.05 16.10 8.09
N ALA A 11 -7.00 15.58 7.45
CA ALA A 11 -5.78 15.14 8.14
C ALA A 11 -4.63 15.01 7.12
N TYR A 12 -3.96 16.14 6.85
CA TYR A 12 -2.61 16.16 6.31
C TYR A 12 -1.66 15.60 7.37
N LYS A 13 -1.44 14.28 7.37
CA LYS A 13 -0.25 13.59 7.91
C LYS A 13 -0.48 12.09 7.92
N GLY A 14 -0.17 11.46 6.80
CA GLY A 14 0.21 10.05 6.79
C GLY A 14 1.48 9.96 5.99
N GLN A 15 2.60 9.61 6.63
CA GLN A 15 3.96 9.52 6.05
C GLN A 15 4.07 8.62 4.79
N ASN A 16 2.97 8.05 4.30
CA ASN A 16 2.90 7.21 3.11
C ASN A 16 2.12 7.83 1.93
N GLY A 17 1.52 9.03 2.05
CA GLY A 17 0.78 9.69 0.96
C GLY A 17 1.57 10.77 0.22
N GLU A 18 2.36 11.55 0.97
CA GLU A 18 3.09 12.73 0.45
C GLU A 18 4.11 12.37 -0.64
N TRP A 19 4.82 11.26 -0.50
CA TRP A 19 5.77 10.81 -1.52
C TRP A 19 5.06 10.45 -2.84
N LEU A 20 3.83 9.92 -2.77
CA LEU A 20 3.09 9.51 -3.97
C LEU A 20 2.55 10.74 -4.71
N ALA A 21 2.07 11.73 -3.96
CA ALA A 21 1.61 12.99 -4.53
C ALA A 21 2.73 13.72 -5.28
N LYS A 22 3.93 13.76 -4.68
CA LYS A 22 5.11 14.36 -5.31
C LYS A 22 5.54 13.61 -6.57
N GLU A 23 5.58 12.28 -6.50
CA GLU A 23 6.08 11.47 -7.62
C GLU A 23 5.11 11.44 -8.80
N LEU A 24 3.81 11.57 -8.57
CA LEU A 24 2.79 11.64 -9.62
C LEU A 24 2.42 13.07 -10.02
N GLU A 25 3.09 14.08 -9.44
CA GLU A 25 2.78 15.50 -9.66
C GLU A 25 1.28 15.79 -9.51
N LEU A 26 0.68 15.26 -8.45
CA LEU A 26 -0.75 15.40 -8.20
C LEU A 26 -1.09 16.84 -7.84
N THR A 27 -2.18 17.35 -8.40
CA THR A 27 -2.80 18.59 -7.90
C THR A 27 -3.32 18.40 -6.48
N ASP A 28 -3.61 19.49 -5.76
CA ASP A 28 -4.17 19.42 -4.40
C ASP A 28 -5.49 18.63 -4.36
N ALA A 29 -6.34 18.83 -5.36
CA ALA A 29 -7.61 18.12 -5.49
C ALA A 29 -7.41 16.62 -5.75
N GLN A 30 -6.52 16.26 -6.69
CA GLN A 30 -6.18 14.85 -6.94
C GLN A 30 -5.53 14.20 -5.72
N SER A 31 -4.65 14.91 -5.02
CA SER A 31 -3.98 14.42 -3.82
C SER A 31 -4.97 14.05 -2.72
N GLN A 32 -5.97 14.89 -2.48
CA GLN A 32 -7.03 14.61 -1.50
C GLN A 32 -7.84 13.37 -1.89
N GLN A 33 -8.23 13.26 -3.17
CA GLN A 33 -8.98 12.10 -3.66
C GLN A 33 -8.17 10.80 -3.58
N VAL A 34 -6.91 10.83 -4.01
CA VAL A 34 -5.99 9.69 -3.94
C VAL A 34 -5.74 9.27 -2.49
N GLN A 35 -5.56 10.22 -1.58
CA GLN A 35 -5.40 9.94 -0.15
C GLN A 35 -6.61 9.18 0.40
N THR A 36 -7.83 9.64 0.12
CA THR A 36 -9.06 8.99 0.54
C THR A 36 -9.14 7.55 0.00
N ILE A 37 -8.89 7.36 -1.30
CA ILE A 37 -8.87 6.03 -1.94
C ILE A 37 -7.85 5.10 -1.26
N MET A 38 -6.65 5.60 -0.95
CA MET A 38 -5.60 4.81 -0.31
C MET A 38 -5.91 4.46 1.15
N GLN A 39 -6.56 5.36 1.89
CA GLN A 39 -7.01 5.12 3.26
C GLN A 39 -8.08 4.04 3.30
N GLU A 40 -9.11 4.15 2.46
CA GLU A 40 -10.17 3.14 2.35
C GLU A 40 -9.62 1.77 1.99
N LYS A 41 -8.74 1.69 0.98
CA LYS A 41 -8.04 0.45 0.62
C LYS A 41 -7.31 -0.14 1.82
N ARG A 42 -6.61 0.69 2.61
CA ARG A 42 -5.86 0.23 3.78
C ARG A 42 -6.80 -0.36 4.84
N THR A 43 -7.96 0.27 5.08
CA THR A 43 -8.98 -0.23 6.01
C THR A 43 -9.53 -1.57 5.56
N LYS A 44 -10.02 -1.68 4.31
CA LYS A 44 -10.51 -2.95 3.73
C LYS A 44 -9.46 -4.05 3.79
N MET A 45 -8.21 -3.72 3.48
CA MET A 45 -7.08 -4.66 3.56
C MET A 45 -6.70 -5.05 5.00
N LYS A 46 -7.01 -4.24 6.01
CA LYS A 46 -6.83 -4.62 7.42
C LYS A 46 -7.93 -5.57 7.85
N GLU A 47 -9.18 -5.32 7.46
CA GLU A 47 -10.32 -6.18 7.77
C GLU A 47 -10.15 -7.58 7.19
N VAL A 48 -9.86 -7.67 5.89
CA VAL A 48 -9.58 -8.96 5.23
C VAL A 48 -8.40 -9.70 5.87
N ARG A 49 -7.39 -8.98 6.40
CA ARG A 49 -6.29 -9.62 7.14
C ARG A 49 -6.67 -10.10 8.54
N LYS A 50 -7.67 -9.51 9.19
CA LYS A 50 -8.17 -9.99 10.48
C LYS A 50 -8.92 -11.32 10.29
N GLU A 51 -9.67 -11.43 9.20
CA GLU A 51 -10.47 -12.63 8.89
C GLU A 51 -9.60 -13.80 8.38
N ILE A 52 -8.47 -13.51 7.74
CA ILE A 52 -7.65 -14.53 7.08
C ILE A 52 -6.23 -14.52 7.66
N LYS A 53 -5.86 -15.63 8.32
CA LYS A 53 -4.54 -15.82 8.95
C LYS A 53 -3.35 -15.74 7.96
N ALA A 54 -3.60 -16.05 6.68
CA ALA A 54 -2.63 -15.97 5.60
C ALA A 54 -3.07 -14.97 4.52
N LEU A 55 -2.12 -14.29 3.88
CA LEU A 55 -2.38 -13.35 2.78
C LEU A 55 -2.98 -14.10 1.57
N SER A 56 -4.31 -14.18 1.48
CA SER A 56 -4.99 -14.72 0.30
C SER A 56 -5.00 -13.70 -0.83
N LYS A 57 -4.31 -14.02 -1.94
CA LYS A 57 -4.28 -13.16 -3.13
C LYS A 57 -5.67 -12.95 -3.71
N GLU A 58 -6.49 -14.00 -3.70
CA GLU A 58 -7.86 -14.01 -4.22
C GLU A 58 -8.76 -13.03 -3.47
N LYS A 59 -8.75 -13.09 -2.13
CA LYS A 59 -9.55 -12.20 -1.28
C LYS A 59 -9.09 -10.73 -1.34
N MET A 60 -7.83 -10.51 -1.72
CA MET A 60 -7.28 -9.17 -1.91
C MET A 60 -7.42 -8.64 -3.35
N ALA A 61 -7.69 -9.49 -4.33
CA ALA A 61 -7.87 -9.11 -5.73
C ALA A 61 -8.99 -8.07 -5.95
N PRO A 62 -10.22 -8.25 -5.41
CA PRO A 62 -11.29 -7.29 -5.64
C PRO A 62 -10.97 -5.91 -5.07
N ILE A 63 -10.36 -5.83 -3.88
CA ILE A 63 -9.95 -4.55 -3.29
C ILE A 63 -8.92 -3.84 -4.17
N ARG A 64 -8.00 -4.59 -4.80
CA ARG A 64 -7.00 -4.01 -5.71
C ARG A 64 -7.64 -3.50 -7.01
N ALA A 65 -8.59 -4.24 -7.58
CA ALA A 65 -9.32 -3.83 -8.78
C ALA A 65 -10.12 -2.55 -8.50
N GLU A 66 -10.92 -2.55 -7.44
CA GLU A 66 -11.72 -1.37 -7.03
C GLU A 66 -10.84 -0.13 -6.81
N THR A 67 -9.68 -0.31 -6.15
CA THR A 67 -8.72 0.79 -5.98
C THR A 67 -8.23 1.32 -7.33
N HIS A 68 -7.86 0.42 -8.25
CA HIS A 68 -7.36 0.80 -9.56
C HIS A 68 -8.41 1.58 -10.35
N ASP A 69 -9.65 1.11 -10.37
CA ASP A 69 -10.75 1.76 -11.08
C ASP A 69 -10.98 3.18 -10.55
N ARG A 70 -11.00 3.35 -9.22
CA ARG A 70 -11.13 4.68 -8.60
C ARG A 70 -9.95 5.60 -8.89
N LEU A 71 -8.73 5.06 -8.93
CA LEU A 71 -7.55 5.86 -9.30
C LEU A 71 -7.60 6.28 -10.77
N SER A 72 -8.11 5.43 -11.67
CA SER A 72 -8.23 5.76 -13.11
C SER A 72 -9.22 6.90 -13.40
N GLN A 73 -10.12 7.20 -12.46
CA GLN A 73 -11.06 8.32 -12.54
C GLN A 73 -10.45 9.65 -12.05
N VAL A 74 -9.35 9.59 -11.29
CA VAL A 74 -8.71 10.76 -10.65
C VAL A 74 -7.39 11.10 -11.33
N LEU A 75 -6.63 10.07 -11.70
CA LEU A 75 -5.33 10.18 -12.35
C LEU A 75 -5.50 10.18 -13.86
N ASN A 76 -4.65 10.95 -14.55
CA ASN A 76 -4.54 10.80 -16.00
C ASN A 76 -3.79 9.50 -16.35
N LYS A 77 -3.74 9.17 -17.64
CA LYS A 77 -3.11 7.94 -18.14
C LYS A 77 -1.63 7.83 -17.74
N GLU A 78 -0.86 8.90 -17.89
CA GLU A 78 0.58 8.92 -17.60
C GLU A 78 0.84 8.74 -16.09
N GLN A 79 0.06 9.41 -15.25
CA GLN A 79 0.11 9.28 -13.79
C GLN A 79 -0.25 7.86 -13.34
N LEU A 80 -1.24 7.24 -13.98
CA LEU A 80 -1.66 5.87 -13.67
C LEU A 80 -0.59 4.84 -14.09
N GLU A 81 0.03 5.02 -15.26
CA GLU A 81 1.13 4.17 -15.72
C GLU A 81 2.35 4.28 -14.79
N LYS A 82 2.72 5.51 -14.40
CA LYS A 82 3.79 5.76 -13.43
C LYS A 82 3.48 5.12 -12.08
N PHE A 83 2.22 5.19 -11.62
CA PHE A 83 1.77 4.53 -10.40
C PHE A 83 1.97 3.00 -10.44
N GLU A 84 1.56 2.35 -11.54
CA GLU A 84 1.72 0.90 -11.69
C GLU A 84 3.20 0.51 -11.83
N ALA A 85 4.03 1.30 -12.52
CA ALA A 85 5.46 1.06 -12.62
C ALA A 85 6.14 1.05 -11.23
N MET A 86 5.90 2.09 -10.41
CA MET A 86 6.42 2.17 -9.05
C MET A 86 5.99 0.98 -8.17
N LYS A 87 4.76 0.52 -8.34
CA LYS A 87 4.23 -0.64 -7.62
C LYS A 87 4.95 -1.94 -8.02
N GLN A 88 5.33 -2.09 -9.28
CA GLN A 88 6.10 -3.25 -9.74
C GLN A 88 7.55 -3.20 -9.24
N GLU A 89 8.19 -2.04 -9.29
CA GLU A 89 9.54 -1.84 -8.76
C GLU A 89 9.61 -2.22 -7.27
N ARG A 90 8.71 -1.69 -6.45
CA ARG A 90 8.62 -2.05 -5.03
C ARG A 90 8.39 -3.54 -4.76
N LYS A 91 7.67 -4.24 -5.65
CA LYS A 91 7.52 -5.70 -5.54
C LYS A 91 8.85 -6.41 -5.84
N LYS A 92 9.60 -5.95 -6.84
CA LYS A 92 10.93 -6.49 -7.16
C LYS A 92 11.87 -6.28 -5.98
N ASP A 93 11.96 -5.07 -5.44
CA ASP A 93 12.84 -4.75 -4.31
C ASP A 93 12.55 -5.61 -3.08
N ARG A 94 11.27 -5.79 -2.76
CA ARG A 94 10.86 -6.69 -1.66
C ARG A 94 11.29 -8.13 -1.91
N LYS A 95 11.17 -8.61 -3.15
CA LYS A 95 11.62 -9.96 -3.52
C LYS A 95 13.14 -10.11 -3.39
N HIS A 96 13.90 -9.10 -3.77
CA HIS A 96 15.37 -9.10 -3.63
C HIS A 96 15.80 -9.07 -2.17
N LYS A 97 15.18 -8.22 -1.33
CA LYS A 97 15.48 -8.16 0.11
C LYS A 97 15.14 -9.46 0.85
N MET A 98 14.05 -10.14 0.47
CA MET A 98 13.69 -11.44 1.05
C MET A 98 14.66 -12.56 0.64
N LYS A 99 15.30 -12.48 -0.53
CA LYS A 99 16.32 -13.44 -0.97
C LYS A 99 17.68 -13.26 -0.27
N GLY A 100 17.96 -12.08 0.29
CA GLY A 100 19.25 -11.77 0.95
C GLY A 100 19.31 -12.06 2.46
N HIS A 101 18.21 -12.45 3.10
CA HIS A 101 18.15 -12.75 4.55
C HIS A 101 17.91 -14.24 4.84
N GLY A 102 18.38 -15.12 3.95
CA GLY A 102 18.28 -16.58 4.10
C GLY A 102 19.47 -17.25 4.81
N GLY A 103 20.33 -16.51 5.51
CA GLY A 103 21.57 -17.08 6.05
C GLY A 103 22.24 -16.28 7.17
N HIS A 104 21.63 -16.29 8.35
CA HIS A 104 22.31 -16.19 9.66
C HIS A 104 21.37 -16.96 10.61
N GLY A 105 21.60 -18.24 10.97
CA GLY A 105 22.77 -18.71 11.72
C GLY A 105 22.79 -17.94 13.04
N GLY A 106 22.09 -18.33 14.11
CA GLY A 106 22.26 -19.60 14.80
C GLY A 106 23.61 -19.60 15.52
N TYR A 107 23.76 -18.84 16.62
CA TYR A 107 24.70 -19.09 17.73
C TYR A 107 24.34 -18.16 18.90
N GLY A 108 24.21 -18.72 20.10
CA GLY A 108 23.86 -17.98 21.32
C GLY A 108 23.07 -18.78 22.37
N SER A 109 23.03 -20.11 22.29
CA SER A 109 22.85 -20.96 23.47
C SER A 109 24.18 -20.98 24.23
N ASP A 110 24.45 -19.92 24.97
CA ASP A 110 25.52 -19.87 25.98
C ASP A 110 24.91 -19.18 27.21
N ARG A 111 24.06 -19.93 27.92
CA ARG A 111 23.83 -19.72 29.34
C ARG A 111 24.49 -20.89 30.02
N GLY A 112 25.68 -20.61 30.52
CA GLY A 112 26.59 -21.57 31.11
C GLY A 112 25.92 -22.38 32.22
N ASP A 113 26.12 -23.68 32.11
CA ASP A 113 26.41 -24.53 33.25
C ASP A 113 27.79 -24.13 33.77
N ASP A 114 27.84 -23.23 34.75
CA ASP A 114 29.03 -23.01 35.59
C ASP A 114 28.58 -22.77 37.05
N VAL A 115 29.01 -23.73 37.88
CA VAL A 115 29.06 -23.83 39.36
C VAL A 115 27.80 -24.30 40.11
#